data_AF-A0A8C1SLE8-F1
#
_entry.id   AF-A0A8C1SLE8-F1
#
_cell.length_a   1.000
_cell.length_b   1.000
_cell.length_c   1.000
_cell.angle_alpha   90.00
_cell.angle_beta   90.00
_cell.angle_gamma   90.00
#
_symmetry.space_group_name_H-M   'P 1'
#
loop_
_entity.id
_entity.type
_entity.pdbx_description
1 polymer ?
#
loop_
_entity_poly.entity_id
_entity_poly.type
_entity_poly.pdbx_seq_one_letter_code
_entity_poly.pdbx_strand_id
1 'polypeptide(L)'
;SLFPEENAEGKKVTFRDTSEDSRIFGFPVKANSIIINAGLWLVFAEPFFQGVPRVLEVGGFSTPAAWGVTHPYVGSLHPLKIGEPRVENLFEPKVSVEFISYHVIKQSCNLCCLQDQGGFIWVGYEKEGFRGHQYLLEEGEYHDWRVWGGDLSEPLLVLYGMPEEENVENEEPTFEVAETVPDVELFGFGINTRSIHVLSGAWVAYSHVDFSGNQYVLEKGFYNSCEDWGSVNNRICSLQPILTVRNLHHKHTAFNETFVLSFPLLQVLLYSELDFQGTCRVCHQNQGCLPESLSVKSCRVVGGSWVLYGGEKFTGNMYVLSEGDYPNMTSMGIPADSSIRSVKAVPMTFSVPSISLFGLECFEGREVTVDTQIYNMWEEGFNAHFLSVRVNSGCWVLCEHSNYRGRQFLLEPIEITNWNKFSSLSCIGSLYPVRQKQRLFRIKNKETGHYISVQGGVEDMKTGRVVVTEQVEGMSDIWLYQDGLIKNKLARTTSLQVMGNVESGAKVVLWTETRVPVQTWSAQVSGTISSVTFPGMVLDIKGGKTYDKQHLVIREENEEHATQQWELEFV
;
A
#
# COMPACT_ATOMS: atom_id res chain seq x y z
N SER A 1 -30.32 -7.55 -23.41
CA SER A 1 -31.20 -8.02 -24.51
C SER A 1 -32.61 -7.52 -24.27
N LEU A 2 -33.23 -6.94 -25.30
CA LEU A 2 -34.58 -6.38 -25.27
C LEU A 2 -35.52 -7.25 -26.10
N PHE A 3 -36.72 -7.53 -25.61
CA PHE A 3 -37.70 -8.41 -26.23
C PHE A 3 -39.02 -7.68 -26.46
N PRO A 4 -39.65 -7.83 -27.64
CA PRO A 4 -40.90 -7.16 -27.96
C PRO A 4 -42.12 -7.76 -27.25
N GLU A 5 -42.01 -8.95 -26.66
CA GLU A 5 -43.06 -9.65 -25.92
C GLU A 5 -42.64 -9.88 -24.47
N GLU A 6 -43.57 -10.28 -23.62
CA GLU A 6 -43.29 -10.64 -22.22
C GLU A 6 -42.54 -11.98 -22.13
N ASN A 7 -41.97 -12.29 -20.97
CA ASN A 7 -41.29 -13.57 -20.70
C ASN A 7 -40.14 -13.93 -21.68
N ALA A 8 -39.45 -12.92 -22.20
CA ALA A 8 -38.33 -13.06 -23.14
C ALA A 8 -38.68 -13.75 -24.47
N GLU A 9 -39.91 -13.53 -24.95
CA GLU A 9 -40.38 -14.06 -26.24
C GLU A 9 -40.18 -13.07 -27.40
N GLY A 10 -40.23 -13.60 -28.62
CA GLY A 10 -40.07 -12.82 -29.86
C GLY A 10 -38.61 -12.55 -30.27
N LYS A 11 -38.45 -11.79 -31.37
CA LYS A 11 -37.12 -11.50 -31.95
C LYS A 11 -36.38 -10.47 -31.10
N LYS A 12 -35.40 -10.94 -30.33
CA LYS A 12 -34.59 -10.10 -29.44
C LYS A 12 -33.67 -9.13 -30.18
N VAL A 13 -33.44 -7.97 -29.55
CA VAL A 13 -32.38 -7.02 -29.90
C VAL A 13 -31.33 -7.04 -28.79
N THR A 14 -30.06 -7.23 -29.15
CA THR A 14 -28.97 -7.35 -28.17
C THR A 14 -28.03 -6.16 -28.27
N PHE A 15 -27.73 -5.56 -27.12
CA PHE A 15 -26.74 -4.51 -26.96
C PHE A 15 -25.61 -5.05 -26.09
N ARG A 16 -24.37 -4.70 -26.44
CA ARG A 16 -23.15 -5.07 -25.70
C ARG A 16 -22.36 -3.87 -25.21
N ASP A 17 -22.66 -2.68 -25.73
CA ASP A 17 -22.04 -1.42 -25.34
C ASP A 17 -23.11 -0.32 -25.38
N THR A 18 -22.69 0.89 -25.04
CA THR A 18 -23.44 2.14 -25.09
C THR A 18 -24.11 2.34 -26.44
N SER A 19 -25.39 2.70 -26.40
CA SER A 19 -26.16 3.11 -27.57
C SER A 19 -26.86 4.42 -27.23
N GLU A 20 -26.33 5.51 -27.79
CA GLU A 20 -26.92 6.85 -27.64
C GLU A 20 -28.26 6.96 -28.38
N ASP A 21 -28.51 6.11 -29.38
CA ASP A 21 -29.79 6.03 -30.08
C ASP A 21 -30.08 4.57 -30.44
N SER A 22 -30.99 3.95 -29.70
CA SER A 22 -31.38 2.56 -29.90
C SER A 22 -32.53 2.40 -30.89
N ARG A 23 -33.03 3.49 -31.50
CA ARG A 23 -34.20 3.45 -32.38
C ARG A 23 -33.94 2.62 -33.64
N ILE A 24 -34.92 1.80 -34.01
CA ILE A 24 -34.89 0.99 -35.25
C ILE A 24 -35.94 1.57 -36.20
N PHE A 25 -35.53 1.91 -37.43
CA PHE A 25 -36.36 2.63 -38.40
C PHE A 25 -36.96 3.94 -37.86
N GLY A 26 -36.25 4.62 -36.96
CA GLY A 26 -36.67 5.91 -36.38
C GLY A 26 -37.63 5.82 -35.19
N PHE A 27 -37.99 4.60 -34.74
CA PHE A 27 -38.86 4.39 -33.58
C PHE A 27 -38.11 3.75 -32.41
N PRO A 28 -38.40 4.15 -31.15
CA PRO A 28 -37.86 3.50 -29.95
C PRO A 28 -38.13 2.01 -29.93
N VAL A 29 -37.19 1.23 -29.41
CA VAL A 29 -37.36 -0.22 -29.30
C VAL A 29 -38.40 -0.50 -28.24
N LYS A 30 -39.44 -1.25 -28.60
CA LYS A 30 -40.43 -1.74 -27.63
C LYS A 30 -39.84 -2.95 -26.89
N ALA A 31 -39.62 -2.82 -25.58
CA ALA A 31 -39.01 -3.82 -24.70
C ALA A 31 -39.99 -4.28 -23.62
N ASN A 32 -40.94 -5.14 -23.99
CA ASN A 32 -41.92 -5.69 -23.05
C ASN A 32 -41.29 -6.62 -22.02
N SER A 33 -40.14 -7.23 -22.34
CA SER A 33 -39.28 -7.88 -21.36
C SER A 33 -37.80 -7.63 -21.67
N ILE A 34 -36.96 -7.72 -20.64
CA ILE A 34 -35.52 -7.44 -20.72
C ILE A 34 -34.77 -8.57 -20.03
N ILE A 35 -33.66 -9.00 -20.62
CA ILE A 35 -32.67 -9.83 -19.92
C ILE A 35 -31.35 -9.07 -19.93
N ILE A 36 -30.81 -8.81 -18.74
CA ILE A 36 -29.46 -8.30 -18.54
C ILE A 36 -28.56 -9.50 -18.23
N ASN A 37 -27.57 -9.73 -19.09
CA ASN A 37 -26.68 -10.89 -18.97
C ASN A 37 -25.43 -10.57 -18.12
N ALA A 38 -24.99 -9.31 -18.10
CA ALA A 38 -23.75 -8.87 -17.49
C ALA A 38 -23.80 -7.37 -17.16
N GLY A 39 -23.18 -6.99 -16.05
CA GLY A 39 -23.02 -5.61 -15.63
C GLY A 39 -24.31 -4.91 -15.18
N LEU A 40 -24.20 -3.61 -14.96
CA LEU A 40 -25.28 -2.71 -14.56
C LEU A 40 -25.61 -1.79 -15.75
N TRP A 41 -26.89 -1.63 -16.10
CA TRP A 41 -27.30 -0.86 -17.27
C TRP A 41 -28.21 0.31 -16.90
N LEU A 42 -27.88 1.49 -17.40
CA LEU A 42 -28.81 2.62 -17.49
C LEU A 42 -29.63 2.49 -18.76
N VAL A 43 -30.94 2.46 -18.62
CA VAL A 43 -31.88 2.37 -19.74
C VAL A 43 -32.79 3.60 -19.74
N PHE A 44 -32.86 4.29 -20.87
CA PHE A 44 -33.63 5.51 -21.05
C PHE A 44 -34.72 5.31 -22.09
N ALA A 45 -35.89 5.94 -21.86
CA ALA A 45 -36.98 5.91 -22.82
C ALA A 45 -36.72 6.76 -24.07
N GLU A 46 -35.87 7.78 -23.94
CA GLU A 46 -35.53 8.74 -24.99
C GLU A 46 -34.09 8.53 -25.50
N PRO A 47 -33.77 8.94 -26.74
CA PRO A 47 -32.41 8.93 -27.25
C PRO A 47 -31.53 9.97 -26.53
N PHE A 48 -30.23 9.82 -26.67
CA PHE A 48 -29.18 10.69 -26.13
C PHE A 48 -29.20 10.83 -24.60
N PHE A 49 -29.55 9.74 -23.90
CA PHE A 49 -29.59 9.64 -22.43
C PHE A 49 -30.53 10.66 -21.77
N GLN A 50 -31.60 11.04 -22.47
CA GLN A 50 -32.59 11.98 -21.96
C GLN A 50 -33.65 11.28 -21.10
N GLY A 51 -34.15 12.02 -20.10
CA GLY A 51 -35.17 11.55 -19.17
C GLY A 51 -34.61 10.82 -17.93
N VAL A 52 -35.51 10.17 -17.19
CA VAL A 52 -35.16 9.47 -15.94
C VAL A 52 -34.68 8.06 -16.27
N PRO A 53 -33.41 7.68 -15.97
CA PRO A 53 -32.92 6.35 -16.26
C PRO A 53 -33.61 5.28 -15.41
N ARG A 54 -33.59 4.04 -15.92
CA ARG A 54 -33.81 2.82 -15.15
C ARG A 54 -32.47 2.11 -14.99
N VAL A 55 -32.12 1.81 -13.75
CA VAL A 55 -30.91 1.07 -13.39
C VAL A 55 -31.29 -0.41 -13.33
N LEU A 56 -30.79 -1.20 -14.26
CA LEU A 56 -31.11 -2.62 -14.37
C LEU A 56 -29.86 -3.48 -14.13
N GLU A 57 -29.96 -4.37 -13.16
CA GLU A 57 -28.93 -5.37 -12.81
C GLU A 57 -29.10 -6.65 -13.62
N VAL A 58 -28.10 -7.53 -13.55
CA VAL A 58 -28.13 -8.87 -14.13
C VAL A 58 -29.39 -9.61 -13.65
N GLY A 59 -30.19 -10.08 -14.60
CA GLY A 59 -31.48 -10.69 -14.30
C GLY A 59 -32.48 -10.62 -15.45
N GLY A 60 -33.57 -11.36 -15.27
CA GLY A 60 -34.70 -11.39 -16.20
C GLY A 60 -35.87 -10.56 -15.69
N PHE A 61 -36.25 -9.55 -16.46
CA PHE A 61 -37.41 -8.69 -16.21
C PHE A 61 -38.53 -9.08 -17.17
N SER A 62 -39.45 -9.92 -16.69
CA SER A 62 -40.45 -10.59 -17.52
C SER A 62 -41.56 -9.67 -18.06
N THR A 63 -41.76 -8.50 -17.47
CA THR A 63 -42.83 -7.55 -17.82
C THR A 63 -42.35 -6.10 -17.73
N PRO A 64 -43.03 -5.12 -18.35
CA PRO A 64 -42.70 -3.69 -18.23
C PRO A 64 -42.67 -3.21 -16.78
N ALA A 65 -43.61 -3.69 -15.97
CA ALA A 65 -43.70 -3.36 -14.56
C ALA A 65 -42.47 -3.89 -13.77
N ALA A 66 -41.94 -5.06 -14.14
CA ALA A 66 -40.80 -5.67 -13.46
C ALA A 66 -39.52 -4.83 -13.56
N TRP A 67 -39.33 -4.06 -14.64
CA TRP A 67 -38.21 -3.11 -14.78
C TRP A 67 -38.63 -1.64 -14.59
N GLY A 68 -39.82 -1.42 -14.01
CA GLY A 68 -40.22 -0.12 -13.46
C GLY A 68 -40.77 0.88 -14.47
N VAL A 69 -41.43 0.43 -15.55
CA VAL A 69 -42.05 1.32 -16.55
C VAL A 69 -43.49 0.96 -16.88
N THR A 70 -44.27 1.98 -17.25
CA THR A 70 -45.64 1.83 -17.81
C THR A 70 -45.62 1.77 -19.33
N HIS A 71 -44.64 2.43 -19.95
CA HIS A 71 -44.43 2.43 -21.40
C HIS A 71 -43.07 1.79 -21.70
N PRO A 72 -43.05 0.61 -22.34
CA PRO A 72 -41.84 -0.19 -22.50
C PRO A 72 -41.04 0.25 -23.72
N TYR A 73 -40.65 1.52 -23.79
CA TYR A 73 -39.83 2.04 -24.88
C TYR A 73 -38.41 2.29 -24.40
N VAL A 74 -37.44 1.93 -25.24
CA VAL A 74 -36.02 2.16 -25.02
C VAL A 74 -35.46 2.96 -26.19
N GLY A 75 -34.99 4.17 -25.87
CA GLY A 75 -34.45 5.15 -26.82
C GLY A 75 -32.92 5.30 -26.73
N SER A 76 -32.33 5.03 -25.57
CA SER A 76 -30.88 4.93 -25.39
C SER A 76 -30.53 4.09 -24.16
N LEU A 77 -29.32 3.57 -24.12
CA LEU A 77 -28.85 2.67 -23.06
C LEU A 77 -27.33 2.76 -22.89
N HIS A 78 -26.86 2.65 -21.65
CA HIS A 78 -25.46 2.78 -21.30
C HIS A 78 -25.08 1.76 -20.22
N PRO A 79 -24.12 0.86 -20.47
CA PRO A 79 -23.57 0.01 -19.43
C PRO A 79 -22.70 0.86 -18.49
N LEU A 80 -22.91 0.73 -17.18
CA LEU A 80 -22.08 1.36 -16.17
C LEU A 80 -20.81 0.54 -15.98
N LYS A 81 -19.66 1.22 -16.08
CA LYS A 81 -18.36 0.66 -15.72
C LYS A 81 -18.06 1.04 -14.27
N ILE A 82 -18.05 0.03 -13.41
CA ILE A 82 -17.69 0.17 -12.00
C ILE A 82 -16.16 0.24 -11.92
N GLY A 83 -15.63 1.36 -11.43
CA GLY A 83 -14.21 1.50 -11.14
C GLY A 83 -13.79 0.65 -9.95
N GLU A 84 -12.48 0.48 -9.76
CA GLU A 84 -11.94 -0.22 -8.58
C GLU A 84 -12.40 0.48 -7.29
N PRO A 85 -12.84 -0.27 -6.26
CA PRO A 85 -13.18 0.30 -4.96
C PRO A 85 -11.97 0.99 -4.34
N ARG A 86 -12.14 2.24 -3.87
CA ARG A 86 -11.04 3.04 -3.30
C ARG A 86 -11.32 3.44 -1.86
N VAL A 87 -10.28 3.39 -1.05
CA VAL A 87 -10.27 3.97 0.29
C VAL A 87 -9.46 5.27 0.25
N GLU A 88 -10.16 6.41 0.32
CA GLU A 88 -9.56 7.75 0.22
C GLU A 88 -8.88 8.19 1.51
N ASN A 89 -9.46 7.83 2.66
CA ASN A 89 -8.91 8.19 3.96
C ASN A 89 -8.91 6.95 4.86
N LEU A 90 -7.70 6.44 5.15
CA LEU A 90 -7.46 5.32 6.06
C LEU A 90 -7.96 5.58 7.50
N PHE A 91 -8.30 6.82 7.84
CA PHE A 91 -8.64 7.24 9.19
C PHE A 91 -10.00 7.95 9.31
N GLU A 92 -10.74 8.02 8.20
CA GLU A 92 -12.17 8.31 8.09
C GLU A 92 -12.68 7.50 6.90
N PRO A 93 -13.11 6.24 7.08
CA PRO A 93 -13.38 5.36 5.97
C PRO A 93 -14.55 5.90 5.15
N LYS A 94 -14.21 6.53 4.03
CA LYS A 94 -15.11 6.81 2.91
C LYS A 94 -14.66 5.90 1.78
N VAL A 95 -15.51 4.93 1.46
CA VAL A 95 -15.34 4.14 0.26
C VAL A 95 -15.97 4.91 -0.88
N SER A 96 -15.18 5.31 -1.87
CA SER A 96 -15.67 5.90 -3.11
C SER A 96 -15.55 4.87 -4.23
N VAL A 97 -16.66 4.66 -4.93
CA VAL A 97 -16.71 3.84 -6.15
C VAL A 97 -16.95 4.80 -7.30
N GLU A 98 -15.94 4.98 -8.15
CA GLU A 98 -16.05 5.87 -9.31
C GLU A 98 -16.77 5.15 -10.46
N PHE A 99 -17.89 5.69 -10.91
CA PHE A 99 -18.57 5.25 -12.13
C PHE A 99 -18.04 6.08 -13.31
N ILE A 100 -17.45 5.44 -14.32
CA ILE A 100 -16.97 6.14 -15.51
C ILE A 100 -18.17 6.37 -16.45
N SER A 101 -18.82 7.54 -16.34
CA SER A 101 -19.78 8.02 -17.34
C SER A 101 -19.73 9.55 -17.47
N TYR A 102 -20.08 10.08 -18.65
CA TYR A 102 -19.98 11.51 -19.01
C TYR A 102 -20.92 12.46 -18.23
N HIS A 103 -21.61 12.01 -17.17
CA HIS A 103 -22.40 12.87 -16.27
C HIS A 103 -22.11 12.54 -14.80
N VAL A 104 -21.35 13.42 -14.16
CA VAL A 104 -20.89 13.30 -12.77
C VAL A 104 -21.99 13.74 -11.79
N ILE A 105 -22.38 12.88 -10.85
CA ILE A 105 -23.00 13.29 -9.58
C ILE A 105 -21.99 12.99 -8.48
N LYS A 106 -21.32 14.04 -7.96
CA LYS A 106 -20.47 13.97 -6.76
C LYS A 106 -21.34 14.21 -5.53
N GLN A 107 -21.29 13.32 -4.54
CA GLN A 107 -21.67 13.68 -3.17
C GLN A 107 -20.83 12.91 -2.16
N SER A 108 -20.19 13.65 -1.27
CA SER A 108 -19.25 13.21 -0.25
C SER A 108 -19.97 12.97 1.08
N CYS A 109 -19.81 11.80 1.71
CA CYS A 109 -20.46 11.46 2.99
C CYS A 109 -19.49 11.51 4.17
N ASN A 110 -19.84 12.20 5.25
CA ASN A 110 -19.18 12.14 6.57
C ASN A 110 -20.03 11.21 7.47
N LEU A 111 -19.42 10.27 8.20
CA LEU A 111 -20.09 9.44 9.21
C LEU A 111 -19.89 10.04 10.61
N CYS A 112 -20.97 10.24 11.36
CA CYS A 112 -20.93 10.65 12.78
C CYS A 112 -21.99 9.87 13.60
N CYS A 113 -21.49 9.07 14.56
CA CYS A 113 -21.95 8.71 15.92
C CYS A 113 -23.39 8.25 16.32
N LEU A 114 -23.42 7.09 17.02
CA LEU A 114 -23.95 6.74 18.38
C LEU A 114 -25.35 6.09 18.65
N GLN A 115 -25.25 4.94 19.37
CA GLN A 115 -25.93 4.40 20.59
C GLN A 115 -27.31 3.67 20.59
N ASP A 116 -27.36 2.69 21.52
CA ASP A 116 -28.03 1.37 21.63
C ASP A 116 -29.47 1.31 22.23
N GLN A 117 -30.26 0.29 21.85
CA GLN A 117 -30.84 -0.75 22.73
C GLN A 117 -31.71 -1.78 21.96
N GLY A 118 -31.12 -2.97 21.70
CA GLY A 118 -31.83 -4.24 21.59
C GLY A 118 -31.88 -4.91 20.22
N GLY A 119 -31.07 -5.95 20.00
CA GLY A 119 -31.39 -7.14 19.18
C GLY A 119 -31.97 -6.95 17.77
N PHE A 120 -31.44 -6.02 16.97
CA PHE A 120 -31.84 -5.85 15.57
C PHE A 120 -30.65 -5.89 14.62
N ILE A 121 -30.88 -6.56 13.49
CA ILE A 121 -30.16 -6.41 12.21
C ILE A 121 -30.26 -4.95 11.77
N TRP A 122 -29.13 -4.32 11.43
CA TRP A 122 -29.09 -2.97 10.88
C TRP A 122 -29.34 -3.01 9.37
N VAL A 123 -30.11 -2.05 8.88
CA VAL A 123 -30.28 -1.82 7.44
C VAL A 123 -29.69 -0.46 7.10
N GLY A 124 -28.54 -0.45 6.43
CA GLY A 124 -27.94 0.73 5.83
C GLY A 124 -28.71 1.10 4.56
N TYR A 125 -29.01 2.38 4.38
CA TYR A 125 -29.70 2.88 3.19
C TYR A 125 -28.75 3.76 2.39
N GLU A 126 -28.70 3.54 1.08
CA GLU A 126 -27.89 4.30 0.12
C GLU A 126 -28.16 5.82 0.16
N LYS A 127 -29.35 6.27 0.62
CA LYS A 127 -29.77 7.68 0.67
C LYS A 127 -30.36 8.08 2.02
N GLU A 128 -30.23 9.37 2.34
CA GLU A 128 -30.85 9.99 3.51
C GLU A 128 -32.37 9.79 3.54
N GLY A 129 -32.93 9.67 4.76
CA GLY A 129 -34.38 9.47 4.94
C GLY A 129 -34.89 8.08 4.57
N PHE A 130 -34.07 7.04 4.79
CA PHE A 130 -34.43 5.62 4.59
C PHE A 130 -34.80 5.26 3.14
N ARG A 131 -34.05 5.76 2.15
CA ARG A 131 -34.31 5.49 0.72
C ARG A 131 -33.08 4.98 0.00
N GLY A 132 -33.27 4.29 -1.12
CA GLY A 132 -32.19 3.66 -1.90
C GLY A 132 -31.83 2.25 -1.43
N HIS A 133 -30.78 1.67 -2.01
CA HIS A 133 -30.38 0.27 -1.79
C HIS A 133 -30.08 -0.02 -0.32
N GLN A 134 -30.48 -1.22 0.11
CA GLN A 134 -30.42 -1.68 1.49
C GLN A 134 -29.23 -2.62 1.69
N TYR A 135 -28.50 -2.41 2.78
CA TYR A 135 -27.38 -3.23 3.20
C TYR A 135 -27.67 -3.81 4.59
N LEU A 136 -27.68 -5.13 4.74
CA LEU A 136 -27.90 -5.79 6.03
C LEU A 136 -26.59 -5.92 6.81
N LEU A 137 -26.59 -5.55 8.09
CA LEU A 137 -25.48 -5.75 9.02
C LEU A 137 -25.96 -6.41 10.31
N GLU A 138 -25.21 -7.36 10.84
CA GLU A 138 -25.57 -8.12 12.06
C GLU A 138 -24.98 -7.51 13.34
N GLU A 139 -25.38 -8.02 14.50
CA GLU A 139 -25.01 -7.53 15.83
C GLU A 139 -23.56 -7.95 16.20
N GLY A 140 -22.69 -6.98 16.49
CA GLY A 140 -21.30 -7.20 16.91
C GLY A 140 -20.60 -5.90 17.36
N GLU A 141 -19.54 -6.02 18.18
CA GLU A 141 -18.72 -4.87 18.59
C GLU A 141 -17.63 -4.57 17.55
N TYR A 142 -17.75 -3.40 16.92
CA TYR A 142 -16.97 -2.98 15.77
C TYR A 142 -16.06 -1.80 16.15
N HIS A 143 -14.89 -2.09 16.73
CA HIS A 143 -14.04 -1.10 17.40
C HIS A 143 -13.05 -0.34 16.49
N ASP A 144 -12.58 -0.94 15.39
CA ASP A 144 -11.59 -0.37 14.46
C ASP A 144 -11.60 -1.18 13.16
N TRP A 145 -11.46 -0.54 12.00
CA TRP A 145 -11.34 -1.21 10.70
C TRP A 145 -10.09 -2.11 10.63
N ARG A 146 -9.06 -1.82 11.43
CA ARG A 146 -7.85 -2.66 11.55
C ARG A 146 -8.09 -3.99 12.28
N VAL A 147 -9.21 -4.14 12.96
CA VAL A 147 -9.63 -5.41 13.58
C VAL A 147 -10.28 -6.33 12.54
N TRP A 148 -10.64 -5.82 11.34
CA TRP A 148 -11.20 -6.57 10.20
C TRP A 148 -10.21 -6.65 9.02
N GLY A 149 -8.94 -6.95 9.33
CA GLY A 149 -8.09 -7.73 8.42
C GLY A 149 -7.70 -7.16 7.05
N GLY A 150 -7.89 -5.87 6.77
CA GLY A 150 -7.39 -5.26 5.52
C GLY A 150 -5.87 -5.08 5.52
N ASP A 151 -5.11 -6.12 5.18
CA ASP A 151 -3.68 -5.97 4.82
C ASP A 151 -3.59 -5.24 3.46
N LEU A 152 -3.56 -3.91 3.45
CA LEU A 152 -3.58 -3.09 2.21
C LEU A 152 -2.21 -3.05 1.47
N SER A 153 -1.38 -4.06 1.68
CA SER A 153 -0.19 -4.34 0.87
C SER A 153 -0.59 -4.69 -0.58
N GLU A 154 0.40 -4.91 -1.47
CA GLU A 154 0.11 -5.23 -2.87
C GLU A 154 -0.89 -6.38 -2.96
N PRO A 155 -2.05 -6.19 -3.60
CA PRO A 155 -3.12 -7.15 -3.55
C PRO A 155 -2.70 -8.42 -4.29
N LEU A 156 -2.88 -9.57 -3.65
CA LEU A 156 -2.61 -10.88 -4.22
C LEU A 156 -3.58 -11.91 -3.64
N LEU A 157 -4.32 -12.58 -4.50
CA LEU A 157 -5.10 -13.76 -4.13
C LEU A 157 -4.87 -14.93 -5.09
N VAL A 158 -5.22 -16.12 -4.64
CA VAL A 158 -5.24 -17.33 -5.46
C VAL A 158 -6.62 -17.97 -5.37
N LEU A 159 -7.26 -18.21 -6.51
CA LEU A 159 -8.44 -19.04 -6.62
C LEU A 159 -8.05 -20.49 -6.91
N TYR A 160 -8.76 -21.43 -6.28
CA TYR A 160 -8.66 -22.86 -6.56
C TYR A 160 -10.00 -23.33 -7.13
N GLY A 161 -9.98 -23.86 -8.35
CA GLY A 161 -11.18 -24.35 -9.03
C GLY A 161 -11.52 -25.79 -8.62
N MET A 162 -12.74 -26.20 -8.94
CA MET A 162 -13.16 -27.60 -8.77
C MET A 162 -12.44 -28.50 -9.79
N PRO A 163 -11.96 -29.70 -9.40
CA PRO A 163 -11.39 -30.65 -10.35
C PRO A 163 -12.47 -31.15 -11.33
N GLU A 164 -12.16 -31.16 -12.63
CA GLU A 164 -13.04 -31.75 -13.64
C GLU A 164 -13.00 -33.28 -13.56
N GLU A 165 -14.16 -33.94 -13.56
CA GLU A 165 -14.31 -35.38 -13.29
C GLU A 165 -13.62 -36.32 -14.31
N GLU A 166 -13.07 -35.81 -15.42
CA GLU A 166 -12.53 -36.64 -16.52
C GLU A 166 -11.00 -36.67 -16.66
N ASN A 167 -10.21 -35.94 -15.84
CA ASN A 167 -8.74 -35.95 -15.97
C ASN A 167 -8.02 -36.17 -14.62
N VAL A 168 -7.76 -37.43 -14.29
CA VAL A 168 -7.14 -37.89 -13.02
C VAL A 168 -5.63 -37.55 -12.90
N GLU A 169 -5.04 -36.83 -13.87
CA GLU A 169 -3.60 -36.53 -13.90
C GLU A 169 -3.23 -35.04 -14.01
N ASN A 170 -4.18 -34.10 -14.05
CA ASN A 170 -3.84 -32.66 -14.13
C ASN A 170 -3.91 -31.95 -12.78
N GLU A 171 -2.93 -31.07 -12.56
CA GLU A 171 -2.84 -30.14 -11.44
C GLU A 171 -4.16 -29.36 -11.28
N GLU A 172 -4.58 -29.13 -10.03
CA GLU A 172 -5.81 -28.41 -9.72
C GLU A 172 -5.79 -27.01 -10.38
N PRO A 173 -6.88 -26.60 -11.06
CA PRO A 173 -6.91 -25.30 -11.74
C PRO A 173 -6.74 -24.19 -10.72
N THR A 174 -5.59 -23.53 -10.78
CA THR A 174 -5.20 -22.44 -9.88
C THR A 174 -5.08 -21.16 -10.66
N PHE A 175 -5.60 -20.08 -10.10
CA PHE A 175 -5.54 -18.76 -10.73
C PHE A 175 -5.06 -17.72 -9.73
N GLU A 176 -3.82 -17.27 -9.92
CA GLU A 176 -3.22 -16.19 -9.14
C GLU A 176 -3.65 -14.84 -9.73
N VAL A 177 -4.15 -13.96 -8.86
CA VAL A 177 -4.78 -12.70 -9.23
C VAL A 177 -4.15 -11.58 -8.41
N ALA A 178 -3.55 -10.61 -9.11
CA ALA A 178 -2.95 -9.41 -8.52
C ALA A 178 -3.61 -8.10 -9.01
N GLU A 179 -4.54 -8.22 -9.96
CA GLU A 179 -5.23 -7.11 -10.59
C GLU A 179 -6.73 -7.38 -10.73
N THR A 180 -7.47 -6.36 -11.15
CA THR A 180 -8.89 -6.47 -11.45
C THR A 180 -9.16 -7.48 -12.58
N VAL A 181 -10.07 -8.41 -12.34
CA VAL A 181 -10.47 -9.45 -13.31
C VAL A 181 -11.97 -9.29 -13.61
N PRO A 182 -12.34 -8.75 -14.79
CA PRO A 182 -13.75 -8.57 -15.15
C PRO A 182 -14.46 -9.88 -15.50
N ASP A 183 -13.72 -10.90 -15.92
CA ASP A 183 -14.26 -12.23 -16.21
C ASP A 183 -13.13 -13.26 -16.03
N VAL A 184 -13.29 -14.18 -15.08
CA VAL A 184 -12.32 -15.25 -14.79
C VAL A 184 -12.20 -16.26 -15.95
N GLU A 185 -13.25 -16.44 -16.75
CA GLU A 185 -13.23 -17.38 -17.89
C GLU A 185 -12.31 -16.89 -19.00
N LEU A 186 -12.05 -15.57 -19.10
CA LEU A 186 -11.06 -15.02 -20.04
C LEU A 186 -9.64 -15.48 -19.75
N PHE A 187 -9.37 -15.89 -18.51
CA PHE A 187 -8.06 -16.38 -18.06
C PHE A 187 -8.01 -17.91 -17.99
N GLY A 188 -9.01 -18.60 -18.58
CA GLY A 188 -9.09 -20.05 -18.57
C GLY A 188 -9.47 -20.65 -17.23
N PHE A 189 -9.95 -19.83 -16.28
CA PHE A 189 -10.45 -20.30 -14.98
C PHE A 189 -11.97 -20.49 -15.04
N GLY A 190 -12.47 -21.62 -14.53
CA GLY A 190 -13.90 -21.90 -14.49
C GLY A 190 -14.64 -21.06 -13.43
N ILE A 191 -15.93 -20.81 -13.63
CA ILE A 191 -16.75 -19.99 -12.70
C ILE A 191 -17.00 -20.61 -11.32
N ASN A 192 -16.63 -21.88 -11.11
CA ASN A 192 -16.85 -22.61 -9.86
C ASN A 192 -15.55 -22.67 -9.05
N THR A 193 -15.47 -21.80 -8.05
CA THR A 193 -14.36 -21.68 -7.11
C THR A 193 -14.58 -22.56 -5.89
N ARG A 194 -13.67 -23.50 -5.65
CA ARG A 194 -13.66 -24.37 -4.48
C ARG A 194 -13.22 -23.62 -3.22
N SER A 195 -12.07 -22.95 -3.29
CA SER A 195 -11.46 -22.23 -2.18
C SER A 195 -10.71 -21.00 -2.66
N ILE A 196 -10.51 -20.05 -1.75
CA ILE A 196 -9.86 -18.78 -2.02
C ILE A 196 -8.76 -18.54 -0.99
N HIS A 197 -7.55 -18.22 -1.44
CA HIS A 197 -6.47 -17.77 -0.55
C HIS A 197 -6.11 -16.33 -0.84
N VAL A 198 -6.46 -15.42 0.06
CA VAL A 198 -6.01 -14.03 -0.01
C VAL A 198 -4.67 -13.92 0.70
N LEU A 199 -3.59 -13.75 -0.08
CA LEU A 199 -2.21 -13.66 0.41
C LEU A 199 -1.91 -12.25 0.95
N SER A 200 -2.45 -11.23 0.29
CA SER A 200 -2.34 -9.82 0.65
C SER A 200 -3.42 -8.98 -0.05
N GLY A 201 -3.65 -7.77 0.44
CA GLY A 201 -4.75 -6.92 0.00
C GLY A 201 -6.07 -7.25 0.68
N ALA A 202 -7.07 -6.44 0.38
CA ALA A 202 -8.47 -6.80 0.52
C ALA A 202 -9.09 -6.82 -0.88
N TRP A 203 -10.08 -7.68 -1.09
CA TRP A 203 -10.69 -7.92 -2.39
C TRP A 203 -12.21 -7.90 -2.30
N VAL A 204 -12.86 -7.62 -3.42
CA VAL A 204 -14.29 -7.87 -3.63
C VAL A 204 -14.41 -8.90 -4.73
N ALA A 205 -15.02 -10.03 -4.41
CA ALA A 205 -15.39 -11.05 -5.38
C ALA A 205 -16.87 -10.95 -5.73
N TYR A 206 -17.19 -11.27 -6.98
CA TYR A 206 -18.53 -11.09 -7.53
C TYR A 206 -19.03 -12.39 -8.15
N SER A 207 -20.29 -12.71 -7.89
CA SER A 207 -20.96 -13.90 -8.45
C SER A 207 -21.22 -13.84 -9.95
N HIS A 208 -21.15 -12.66 -10.58
CA HIS A 208 -21.24 -12.48 -12.03
C HIS A 208 -20.04 -11.70 -12.59
N VAL A 209 -19.91 -11.75 -13.92
CA VAL A 209 -18.88 -11.00 -14.67
C VAL A 209 -19.12 -9.49 -14.57
N ASP A 210 -18.11 -8.70 -14.92
CA ASP A 210 -18.14 -7.23 -14.93
C ASP A 210 -18.57 -6.62 -13.58
N PHE A 211 -18.09 -7.22 -12.48
CA PHE A 211 -18.27 -6.74 -11.10
C PHE A 211 -19.74 -6.62 -10.69
N SER A 212 -20.55 -7.63 -11.03
CA SER A 212 -21.99 -7.62 -10.84
C SER A 212 -22.51 -8.83 -10.05
N GLY A 213 -23.76 -8.75 -9.59
CA GLY A 213 -24.38 -9.75 -8.72
C GLY A 213 -24.00 -9.59 -7.25
N ASN A 214 -24.13 -10.69 -6.49
CA ASN A 214 -23.72 -10.75 -5.08
C ASN A 214 -22.23 -10.45 -4.95
N GLN A 215 -21.90 -9.68 -3.92
CA GLN A 215 -20.56 -9.19 -3.62
C GLN A 215 -20.07 -9.83 -2.33
N TYR A 216 -18.81 -10.23 -2.32
CA TYR A 216 -18.16 -10.88 -1.19
C TYR A 216 -16.87 -10.15 -0.89
N VAL A 217 -16.79 -9.50 0.28
CA VAL A 217 -15.57 -8.85 0.73
C VAL A 217 -14.65 -9.93 1.29
N LEU A 218 -13.43 -10.01 0.76
CA LEU A 218 -12.43 -11.00 1.12
C LEU A 218 -11.23 -10.29 1.77
N GLU A 219 -10.94 -10.68 2.99
CA GLU A 219 -9.78 -10.26 3.78
C GLU A 219 -8.63 -11.25 3.62
N LYS A 220 -7.43 -10.88 4.09
CA LYS A 220 -6.29 -11.79 4.12
C LYS A 220 -6.64 -13.06 4.89
N GLY A 221 -6.48 -14.21 4.26
CA GLY A 221 -6.83 -15.48 4.87
C GLY A 221 -7.16 -16.56 3.85
N PHE A 222 -7.36 -17.77 4.37
CA PHE A 222 -7.77 -18.92 3.57
C PHE A 222 -9.25 -19.21 3.81
N TYR A 223 -10.03 -19.12 2.73
CA TYR A 223 -11.43 -19.48 2.68
C TYR A 223 -11.56 -20.86 2.02
N ASN A 224 -11.91 -21.85 2.81
CA ASN A 224 -11.95 -23.26 2.40
C ASN A 224 -13.19 -23.61 1.55
N SER A 225 -14.27 -22.84 1.69
CA SER A 225 -15.55 -23.12 1.03
C SER A 225 -16.40 -21.87 0.86
N CYS A 226 -17.47 -21.95 0.05
CA CYS A 226 -18.34 -20.82 -0.20
C CYS A 226 -19.03 -20.22 1.02
N GLU A 227 -19.25 -21.03 2.05
CA GLU A 227 -19.79 -20.57 3.33
C GLU A 227 -18.83 -19.61 4.04
N ASP A 228 -17.51 -19.80 3.89
CA ASP A 228 -16.49 -18.99 4.56
C ASP A 228 -16.49 -17.54 4.04
N TRP A 229 -16.83 -17.30 2.77
CA TRP A 229 -16.98 -15.96 2.21
C TRP A 229 -18.44 -15.48 2.15
N GLY A 230 -19.35 -16.18 2.82
CA GLY A 230 -20.76 -15.78 2.96
C GLY A 230 -21.62 -16.01 1.72
N SER A 231 -21.23 -16.94 0.84
CA SER A 231 -22.02 -17.35 -0.32
C SER A 231 -22.78 -18.65 -0.08
N VAL A 232 -23.89 -18.83 -0.79
CA VAL A 232 -24.66 -20.09 -0.85
C VAL A 232 -24.20 -21.01 -1.99
N ASN A 233 -23.27 -20.55 -2.82
CA ASN A 233 -22.71 -21.32 -3.93
C ASN A 233 -21.26 -20.93 -4.23
N ASN A 234 -20.59 -21.79 -4.99
CA ASN A 234 -19.18 -21.66 -5.36
C ASN A 234 -18.93 -20.67 -6.51
N ARG A 235 -19.92 -19.88 -6.92
CA ARG A 235 -19.83 -19.10 -8.15
C ARG A 235 -19.07 -17.80 -7.92
N ILE A 236 -17.92 -17.66 -8.56
CA ILE A 236 -17.13 -16.42 -8.61
C ILE A 236 -16.76 -16.17 -10.07
N CYS A 237 -17.13 -15.00 -10.59
CA CYS A 237 -16.98 -14.68 -12.00
C CYS A 237 -16.12 -13.42 -12.24
N SER A 238 -16.00 -12.52 -11.27
CA SER A 238 -15.12 -11.35 -11.37
C SER A 238 -14.57 -10.92 -10.02
N LEU A 239 -13.45 -10.19 -10.02
CA LEU A 239 -12.67 -9.82 -8.83
C LEU A 239 -12.15 -8.38 -8.94
N GLN A 240 -12.22 -7.61 -7.86
CA GLN A 240 -11.58 -6.30 -7.74
C GLN A 240 -10.76 -6.21 -6.45
N PRO A 241 -9.50 -5.73 -6.50
CA PRO A 241 -8.80 -5.36 -5.29
C PRO A 241 -9.37 -4.06 -4.72
N ILE A 242 -9.42 -3.97 -3.39
CA ILE A 242 -9.73 -2.73 -2.69
C ILE A 242 -8.43 -1.96 -2.55
N LEU A 243 -8.30 -0.86 -3.31
CA LEU A 243 -7.08 -0.08 -3.38
C LEU A 243 -7.11 1.09 -2.40
N THR A 244 -5.93 1.43 -1.85
CA THR A 244 -5.74 2.73 -1.22
C THR A 244 -5.42 3.77 -2.27
N VAL A 245 -5.81 5.03 -2.04
CA VAL A 245 -5.42 6.15 -2.92
C VAL A 245 -3.89 6.30 -3.05
N ARG A 246 -3.11 5.74 -2.12
CA ARG A 246 -1.65 5.64 -2.21
C ARG A 246 -1.17 4.63 -3.28
N ASN A 247 -1.92 3.56 -3.53
CA ASN A 247 -1.54 2.49 -4.46
C ASN A 247 -1.88 2.82 -5.93
N LEU A 248 -2.66 3.87 -6.20
CA LEU A 248 -3.17 4.22 -7.53
C LEU A 248 -2.18 4.97 -8.42
N HIS A 249 -1.19 5.65 -7.82
CA HIS A 249 -0.15 6.35 -8.60
C HIS A 249 0.76 5.39 -9.40
N HIS A 250 0.64 4.08 -9.17
CA HIS A 250 1.43 3.04 -9.88
C HIS A 250 0.81 2.48 -11.14
N LYS A 251 -0.49 2.61 -11.33
CA LYS A 251 -1.15 1.89 -12.43
C LYS A 251 -1.64 2.78 -13.58
N HIS A 252 -1.73 4.10 -13.38
CA HIS A 252 -2.33 5.00 -14.39
C HIS A 252 -1.36 5.88 -15.21
N THR A 253 -0.05 5.65 -15.17
CA THR A 253 0.90 6.37 -16.06
C THR A 253 1.18 5.61 -17.35
N ALA A 254 0.12 5.41 -18.14
CA ALA A 254 0.25 5.08 -19.56
C ALA A 254 -0.87 5.73 -20.38
N PHE A 255 -1.25 6.99 -20.10
CA PHE A 255 -1.73 7.95 -21.11
C PHE A 255 -1.92 9.34 -20.45
N ASN A 256 -1.20 10.33 -20.98
CA ASN A 256 -1.31 11.78 -20.76
C ASN A 256 -1.04 12.37 -19.36
N GLU A 257 0.16 12.96 -19.26
CA GLU A 257 0.55 14.20 -18.57
C GLU A 257 -0.17 14.67 -17.28
N THR A 258 0.65 14.75 -16.23
CA THR A 258 0.64 15.80 -15.20
C THR A 258 -0.50 15.78 -14.19
N PHE A 259 -0.52 14.78 -13.29
CA PHE A 259 -0.92 15.01 -11.89
C PHE A 259 -0.28 13.94 -11.00
N VAL A 260 1.02 14.07 -10.75
CA VAL A 260 1.69 13.37 -9.65
C VAL A 260 1.22 14.03 -8.35
N LEU A 261 0.06 13.65 -7.82
CA LEU A 261 -0.27 13.91 -6.42
C LEU A 261 0.62 13.01 -5.56
N SER A 262 1.90 13.39 -5.46
CA SER A 262 2.85 12.86 -4.50
C SER A 262 2.26 13.04 -3.09
N PHE A 263 1.57 12.03 -2.58
CA PHE A 263 1.26 12.00 -1.15
C PHE A 263 2.58 12.09 -0.40
N PRO A 264 2.73 13.03 0.54
CA PRO A 264 4.00 13.20 1.22
C PRO A 264 4.31 11.93 2.02
N LEU A 265 5.45 11.30 1.71
CA LEU A 265 5.99 10.11 2.37
C LEU A 265 6.04 10.25 3.90
N LEU A 266 6.07 11.50 4.35
CA LEU A 266 6.07 11.91 5.74
C LEU A 266 4.78 12.68 6.03
N GLN A 267 4.00 12.18 6.98
CA GLN A 267 2.81 12.87 7.46
C GLN A 267 2.50 12.54 8.90
N VAL A 268 2.27 13.58 9.70
CA VAL A 268 1.77 13.47 11.08
C VAL A 268 0.67 14.50 11.32
N LEU A 269 -0.38 14.09 12.04
CA LEU A 269 -1.51 14.91 12.43
C LEU A 269 -1.52 15.05 13.94
N LEU A 270 -1.47 16.29 14.42
CA LEU A 270 -1.45 16.63 15.85
C LEU A 270 -2.79 17.24 16.22
N TYR A 271 -3.46 16.66 17.23
CA TYR A 271 -4.80 17.05 17.65
C TYR A 271 -4.77 17.70 19.02
N SER A 272 -5.62 18.70 19.23
CA SER A 272 -5.67 19.43 20.50
C SER A 272 -6.42 18.71 21.62
N GLU A 273 -7.19 17.68 21.28
CA GLU A 273 -7.97 16.89 22.23
C GLU A 273 -7.64 15.39 22.12
N LEU A 274 -8.18 14.59 23.03
CA LEU A 274 -8.06 13.14 23.01
C LEU A 274 -8.85 12.57 21.82
N ASP A 275 -8.57 11.32 21.46
CA ASP A 275 -9.34 10.56 20.46
C ASP A 275 -9.49 11.30 19.12
N PHE A 276 -8.44 12.03 18.74
CA PHE A 276 -8.30 12.72 17.46
C PHE A 276 -9.33 13.84 17.23
N GLN A 277 -9.77 14.49 18.32
CA GLN A 277 -10.74 15.58 18.29
C GLN A 277 -10.09 16.97 18.37
N GLY A 278 -10.93 17.99 18.22
CA GLY A 278 -10.55 19.40 18.34
C GLY A 278 -9.78 19.93 17.12
N THR A 279 -8.90 20.90 17.36
CA THR A 279 -8.08 21.50 16.30
C THR A 279 -7.02 20.51 15.83
N CYS A 280 -6.91 20.35 14.51
CA CYS A 280 -5.95 19.44 13.87
C CYS A 280 -4.87 20.23 13.12
N ARG A 281 -3.61 19.89 13.37
CA ARG A 281 -2.45 20.41 12.63
C ARG A 281 -1.79 19.28 11.86
N VAL A 282 -1.84 19.37 10.53
CA VAL A 282 -1.14 18.45 9.63
C VAL A 282 0.27 18.95 9.37
N CYS A 283 1.26 18.07 9.51
CA CYS A 283 2.68 18.35 9.25
C CYS A 283 3.21 17.35 8.22
N HIS A 284 3.88 17.87 7.19
CA HIS A 284 4.54 17.09 6.13
C HIS A 284 6.06 17.23 6.14
N GLN A 285 6.56 18.19 6.93
CA GLN A 285 7.97 18.51 7.07
C GLN A 285 8.24 18.93 8.52
N ASN A 286 9.52 19.00 8.88
CA ASN A 286 9.98 19.44 10.19
C ASN A 286 9.39 20.81 10.56
N GLN A 287 8.87 20.94 11.78
CA GLN A 287 8.37 22.19 12.34
C GLN A 287 9.19 22.52 13.59
N GLY A 288 10.06 23.52 13.48
CA GLY A 288 10.90 23.98 14.60
C GLY A 288 10.14 24.77 15.67
N CYS A 289 8.92 25.23 15.39
CA CYS A 289 8.06 25.90 16.36
C CYS A 289 6.61 25.58 15.97
N LEU A 290 5.88 24.95 16.90
CA LEU A 290 4.44 24.75 16.79
C LEU A 290 3.70 25.96 17.37
N PRO A 291 2.50 26.30 16.87
CA PRO A 291 1.72 27.41 17.39
C PRO A 291 1.53 27.32 18.91
N GLU A 292 1.72 28.42 19.65
CA GLU A 292 1.60 28.42 21.11
C GLU A 292 0.21 27.98 21.61
N SER A 293 -0.82 28.22 20.79
CA SER A 293 -2.21 27.82 21.07
C SER A 293 -2.48 26.33 20.89
N LEU A 294 -1.59 25.58 20.23
CA LEU A 294 -1.76 24.16 19.96
C LEU A 294 -1.29 23.33 21.15
N SER A 295 -2.24 22.77 21.90
CA SER A 295 -1.97 21.84 23.00
C SER A 295 -2.15 20.40 22.52
N VAL A 296 -1.07 19.73 22.08
CA VAL A 296 -1.16 18.37 21.51
C VAL A 296 -1.58 17.35 22.57
N LYS A 297 -2.70 16.66 22.35
CA LYS A 297 -3.26 15.64 23.26
C LYS A 297 -3.41 14.26 22.63
N SER A 298 -3.60 14.18 21.31
CA SER A 298 -3.57 12.93 20.54
C SER A 298 -2.88 13.16 19.19
N CYS A 299 -2.46 12.08 18.52
CA CYS A 299 -1.65 12.13 17.31
C CYS A 299 -1.95 10.96 16.38
N ARG A 300 -1.95 11.21 15.06
CA ARG A 300 -1.93 10.15 14.04
C ARG A 300 -0.67 10.29 13.20
N VAL A 301 0.18 9.26 13.18
CA VAL A 301 1.35 9.19 12.32
C VAL A 301 0.99 8.37 11.09
N VAL A 302 0.92 9.04 9.96
CA VAL A 302 0.32 8.53 8.73
C VAL A 302 1.37 8.09 7.71
N GLY A 303 2.54 8.72 7.74
CA GLY A 303 3.69 8.38 6.91
C GLY A 303 5.01 8.64 7.64
N GLY A 304 5.87 7.62 7.65
CA GLY A 304 7.18 7.65 8.29
C GLY A 304 7.12 7.62 9.81
N SER A 305 8.28 7.81 10.45
CA SER A 305 8.38 8.00 11.90
C SER A 305 8.69 9.46 12.22
N TRP A 306 8.24 9.92 13.37
CA TRP A 306 8.36 11.32 13.79
C TRP A 306 8.84 11.41 15.23
N VAL A 307 9.55 12.50 15.55
CA VAL A 307 9.95 12.85 16.91
C VAL A 307 9.19 14.09 17.32
N LEU A 308 8.44 13.99 18.41
CA LEU A 308 7.85 15.13 19.09
C LEU A 308 8.83 15.63 20.15
N TYR A 309 9.01 16.94 20.24
CA TYR A 309 9.93 17.58 21.17
C TYR A 309 9.19 18.45 22.17
N GLY A 310 9.62 18.36 23.43
CA GLY A 310 9.09 19.19 24.51
C GLY A 310 9.38 20.69 24.33
N GLY A 311 10.53 21.02 23.72
CA GLY A 311 10.98 22.39 23.47
C GLY A 311 10.90 22.79 22.00
N GLU A 312 11.10 24.08 21.74
CA GLU A 312 11.24 24.60 20.38
C GLU A 312 12.59 24.21 19.77
N LYS A 313 12.70 24.33 18.44
CA LYS A 313 13.91 24.06 17.67
C LYS A 313 14.53 22.69 17.96
N PHE A 314 13.67 21.69 18.17
CA PHE A 314 14.04 20.30 18.42
C PHE A 314 14.86 20.11 19.71
N THR A 315 14.51 20.86 20.75
CA THR A 315 15.15 20.79 22.08
C THR A 315 14.27 20.12 23.12
N GLY A 316 14.86 19.73 24.25
CA GLY A 316 14.15 19.10 25.37
C GLY A 316 13.88 17.61 25.16
N ASN A 317 12.89 17.09 25.89
CA ASN A 317 12.52 15.67 25.84
C ASN A 317 12.05 15.26 24.44
N MET A 318 12.43 14.07 24.01
CA MET A 318 12.06 13.47 22.73
C MET A 318 11.03 12.36 22.93
N TYR A 319 10.08 12.26 22.01
CA TYR A 319 9.08 11.19 21.98
C TYR A 319 9.00 10.67 20.55
N VAL A 320 9.53 9.46 20.32
CA VAL A 320 9.61 8.86 18.98
C VAL A 320 8.36 8.06 18.70
N LEU A 321 7.64 8.43 17.63
CA LEU A 321 6.40 7.82 17.22
C LEU A 321 6.57 7.22 15.82
N SER A 322 6.19 5.95 15.68
CA SER A 322 6.12 5.26 14.38
C SER A 322 4.73 5.43 13.78
N GLU A 323 4.52 4.98 12.54
CA GLU A 323 3.19 4.98 11.93
C GLU A 323 2.17 4.26 12.83
N GLY A 324 1.05 4.94 13.11
CA GLY A 324 0.04 4.46 14.05
C GLY A 324 -0.82 5.59 14.62
N ASP A 325 -1.80 5.19 15.43
CA ASP A 325 -2.75 6.09 16.07
C ASP A 325 -2.50 6.13 17.57
N TYR A 326 -2.41 7.34 18.10
CA TYR A 326 -2.07 7.62 19.48
C TYR A 326 -3.19 8.47 20.12
N PRO A 327 -4.25 7.83 20.66
CA PRO A 327 -5.48 8.51 21.09
C PRO A 327 -5.28 9.43 22.31
N ASN A 328 -4.17 9.31 23.02
CA ASN A 328 -3.87 10.11 24.22
C ASN A 328 -2.38 10.27 24.45
N MET A 329 -2.00 11.18 25.36
CA MET A 329 -0.61 11.48 25.69
C MET A 329 0.16 10.27 26.22
N THR A 330 -0.49 9.38 26.99
CA THR A 330 0.12 8.16 27.51
C THR A 330 0.53 7.21 26.38
N SER A 331 -0.31 7.04 25.36
CA SER A 331 0.02 6.23 24.18
C SER A 331 1.21 6.79 23.39
N MET A 332 1.42 8.11 23.43
CA MET A 332 2.60 8.77 22.85
C MET A 332 3.85 8.71 23.75
N GLY A 333 3.75 8.16 24.97
CA GLY A 333 4.82 8.19 25.96
C GLY A 333 5.09 9.57 26.56
N ILE A 334 4.15 10.51 26.42
CA ILE A 334 4.29 11.90 26.89
C ILE A 334 3.64 12.05 28.28
N PRO A 335 4.35 12.55 29.30
CA PRO A 335 3.78 12.89 30.59
C PRO A 335 2.69 13.99 30.49
N ALA A 336 1.69 13.94 31.36
CA ALA A 336 0.51 14.81 31.28
C ALA A 336 0.80 16.32 31.44
N ASP A 337 1.90 16.66 32.11
CA ASP A 337 2.40 18.02 32.36
C ASP A 337 3.35 18.54 31.27
N SER A 338 3.70 17.70 30.30
CA SER A 338 4.60 18.08 29.20
C SER A 338 3.84 18.76 28.07
N SER A 339 4.49 19.71 27.39
CA SER A 339 3.97 20.36 26.18
C SER A 339 4.81 19.97 24.98
N ILE A 340 4.21 19.76 23.81
CA ILE A 340 4.93 19.57 22.56
C ILE A 340 5.08 20.91 21.83
N ARG A 341 6.30 21.27 21.45
CA ARG A 341 6.65 22.58 20.89
C ARG A 341 7.35 22.52 19.54
N SER A 342 7.91 21.38 19.16
CA SER A 342 8.44 21.15 17.82
C SER A 342 8.31 19.68 17.42
N VAL A 343 8.39 19.42 16.11
CA VAL A 343 8.23 18.07 15.54
C VAL A 343 9.16 17.89 14.35
N LYS A 344 9.90 16.77 14.31
CA LYS A 344 10.86 16.44 13.25
C LYS A 344 10.55 15.06 12.68
N ALA A 345 10.59 14.90 11.37
CA ALA A 345 10.54 13.58 10.76
C ALA A 345 11.86 12.84 11.01
N VAL A 346 11.77 11.53 11.26
CA VAL A 346 12.94 10.66 11.34
C VAL A 346 13.48 10.46 9.93
N PRO A 347 14.79 10.68 9.68
CA PRO A 347 15.38 10.45 8.37
C PRO A 347 15.18 9.01 7.90
N MET A 348 14.86 8.86 6.61
CA MET A 348 14.75 7.55 5.99
C MET A 348 16.12 7.11 5.48
N THR A 349 16.72 6.17 6.20
CA THR A 349 18.03 5.59 5.88
C THR A 349 17.86 4.12 5.52
N PHE A 350 18.34 3.73 4.35
CA PHE A 350 18.40 2.33 3.94
C PHE A 350 19.72 1.76 4.40
N SER A 351 19.73 1.19 5.60
CA SER A 351 20.93 0.57 6.17
C SER A 351 20.52 -0.55 7.10
N VAL A 352 21.33 -1.60 7.21
CA VAL A 352 21.21 -2.54 8.33
C VAL A 352 21.55 -1.76 9.60
N PRO A 353 20.67 -1.70 10.61
CA PRO A 353 20.94 -0.94 11.82
C PRO A 353 22.06 -1.58 12.62
N SER A 354 22.97 -0.77 13.15
CA SER A 354 24.04 -1.24 14.04
C SER A 354 24.43 -0.16 15.04
N ILE A 355 24.56 -0.54 16.31
CA ILE A 355 25.00 0.31 17.40
C ILE A 355 26.01 -0.43 18.27
N SER A 356 27.04 0.28 18.71
CA SER A 356 28.04 -0.19 19.67
C SER A 356 27.95 0.60 20.97
N LEU A 357 27.85 -0.11 22.10
CA LEU A 357 27.84 0.44 23.45
C LEU A 357 29.10 0.02 24.20
N PHE A 358 29.72 0.96 24.91
CA PHE A 358 31.03 0.75 25.54
C PHE A 358 30.95 0.95 27.06
N GLY A 359 31.62 0.06 27.79
CA GLY A 359 31.68 0.12 29.25
C GLY A 359 32.47 1.31 29.81
N LEU A 360 33.35 1.93 29.01
CA LEU A 360 34.13 3.12 29.38
C LEU A 360 33.87 4.29 28.41
N GLU A 361 34.35 5.47 28.78
CA GLU A 361 34.32 6.65 27.91
C GLU A 361 35.25 6.47 26.71
N CYS A 362 35.08 7.30 25.68
CA CYS A 362 35.95 7.34 24.50
C CYS A 362 36.07 6.01 23.72
N PHE A 363 35.02 5.19 23.75
CA PHE A 363 34.93 3.90 23.04
C PHE A 363 35.91 2.83 23.56
N GLU A 364 36.25 2.90 24.85
CA GLU A 364 37.13 1.94 25.52
C GLU A 364 36.36 0.88 26.33
N GLY A 365 37.09 -0.15 26.79
CA GLY A 365 36.55 -1.21 27.64
C GLY A 365 35.76 -2.26 26.86
N ARG A 366 34.78 -2.89 27.53
CA ARG A 366 33.93 -3.92 26.91
C ARG A 366 32.97 -3.25 25.92
N GLU A 367 33.05 -3.66 24.65
CA GLU A 367 32.10 -3.30 23.60
C GLU A 367 30.96 -4.33 23.52
N VAL A 368 29.75 -3.83 23.33
CA VAL A 368 28.56 -4.61 22.98
C VAL A 368 27.99 -4.03 21.69
N THR A 369 28.05 -4.80 20.61
CA THR A 369 27.46 -4.42 19.32
C THR A 369 26.13 -5.13 19.13
N VAL A 370 25.12 -4.37 18.71
CA VAL A 370 23.74 -4.83 18.56
C VAL A 370 23.17 -4.32 17.24
N ASP A 371 22.41 -5.16 16.55
CA ASP A 371 21.67 -4.86 15.32
C ASP A 371 20.16 -5.06 15.47
N THR A 372 19.71 -5.67 16.57
CA THR A 372 18.30 -5.83 16.93
C THR A 372 17.88 -4.99 18.14
N GLN A 373 16.58 -4.95 18.40
CA GLN A 373 16.04 -4.32 19.61
C GLN A 373 16.42 -5.12 20.88
N ILE A 374 16.65 -4.41 21.99
CA ILE A 374 16.82 -4.98 23.33
C ILE A 374 15.78 -4.34 24.23
N TYR A 375 14.86 -5.18 24.72
CA TYR A 375 13.77 -4.75 25.59
C TYR A 375 14.23 -4.58 27.05
N ASN A 376 15.24 -5.33 27.50
CA ASN A 376 15.77 -5.22 28.84
C ASN A 376 17.26 -5.60 28.88
N MET A 377 18.13 -4.61 29.09
CA MET A 377 19.59 -4.82 29.10
C MET A 377 20.04 -5.87 30.12
N TRP A 378 19.41 -5.91 31.29
CA TRP A 378 19.81 -6.82 32.36
C TRP A 378 19.45 -8.28 32.05
N GLU A 379 18.30 -8.51 31.41
CA GLU A 379 17.87 -9.87 31.04
C GLU A 379 18.74 -10.45 29.92
N GLU A 380 19.22 -9.62 29.01
CA GLU A 380 20.22 -10.00 28.00
C GLU A 380 21.65 -10.16 28.59
N GLY A 381 21.82 -9.97 29.90
CA GLY A 381 23.10 -10.15 30.59
C GLY A 381 24.08 -8.98 30.42
N PHE A 382 23.61 -7.82 29.98
CA PHE A 382 24.41 -6.61 29.87
C PHE A 382 24.38 -5.76 31.14
N ASN A 383 25.45 -4.99 31.36
CA ASN A 383 25.44 -3.90 32.33
C ASN A 383 24.84 -2.66 31.65
N ALA A 384 23.76 -2.11 32.20
CA ALA A 384 23.11 -0.91 31.67
C ALA A 384 23.94 0.39 31.80
N HIS A 385 25.05 0.37 32.55
CA HIS A 385 25.92 1.55 32.77
C HIS A 385 26.98 1.67 31.66
N PHE A 386 26.53 2.00 30.46
CA PHE A 386 27.43 2.33 29.35
C PHE A 386 27.86 3.79 29.43
N LEU A 387 29.14 4.04 29.12
CA LEU A 387 29.76 5.36 29.25
C LEU A 387 30.06 6.03 27.91
N SER A 388 30.14 5.28 26.82
CA SER A 388 30.17 5.83 25.47
C SER A 388 29.36 5.00 24.48
N VAL A 389 28.89 5.65 23.42
CA VAL A 389 27.93 5.08 22.44
C VAL A 389 28.37 5.48 21.03
N ARG A 390 28.40 4.52 20.11
CA ARG A 390 28.60 4.76 18.68
C ARG A 390 27.44 4.16 17.91
N VAL A 391 26.69 5.01 17.20
CA VAL A 391 25.71 4.53 16.21
C VAL A 391 26.44 4.35 14.89
N ASN A 392 26.66 3.09 14.50
CA ASN A 392 27.39 2.74 13.29
C ASN A 392 26.52 2.97 12.04
N SER A 393 25.24 2.59 12.12
CA SER A 393 24.29 2.70 11.01
C SER A 393 22.83 2.64 11.49
N GLY A 394 21.94 3.22 10.68
CA GLY A 394 20.52 3.36 11.00
C GLY A 394 20.24 4.43 12.06
N CYS A 395 18.97 4.57 12.39
CA CYS A 395 18.52 5.42 13.50
C CYS A 395 18.14 4.54 14.69
N TRP A 396 18.59 4.89 15.88
CA TRP A 396 18.34 4.14 17.11
C TRP A 396 17.64 4.98 18.16
N VAL A 397 16.74 4.37 18.91
CA VAL A 397 16.13 4.97 20.10
C VAL A 397 16.71 4.31 21.33
N LEU A 398 17.32 5.10 22.20
CA LEU A 398 17.80 4.66 23.51
C LEU A 398 16.84 5.15 24.58
N CYS A 399 16.46 4.23 25.47
CA CYS A 399 15.51 4.48 26.54
C CYS A 399 16.18 4.35 27.92
N GLU A 400 15.84 5.25 28.83
CA GLU A 400 16.36 5.28 30.20
C GLU A 400 16.04 4.00 30.99
N HIS A 401 14.86 3.42 30.78
CA HIS A 401 14.41 2.23 31.49
C HIS A 401 14.17 1.05 30.53
N SER A 402 14.03 -0.14 31.10
CA SER A 402 13.59 -1.33 30.36
C SER A 402 12.18 -1.13 29.77
N ASN A 403 11.82 -1.97 28.80
CA ASN A 403 10.54 -1.98 28.09
C ASN A 403 10.23 -0.65 27.36
N TYR A 404 11.27 0.00 26.83
CA TYR A 404 11.19 1.24 26.05
C TYR A 404 10.55 2.41 26.81
N ARG A 405 10.78 2.46 28.14
CA ARG A 405 10.21 3.46 29.05
C ARG A 405 11.23 4.53 29.45
N GLY A 406 10.71 5.60 30.06
CA GLY A 406 11.52 6.73 30.54
C GLY A 406 11.89 7.68 29.41
N ARG A 407 12.92 8.51 29.63
CA ARG A 407 13.41 9.43 28.60
C ARG A 407 13.94 8.67 27.39
N GLN A 408 13.67 9.21 26.20
CA GLN A 408 14.08 8.65 24.92
C GLN A 408 15.08 9.56 24.23
N PHE A 409 16.02 8.96 23.51
CA PHE A 409 17.00 9.66 22.67
C PHE A 409 17.02 9.01 21.30
N LEU A 410 16.58 9.74 20.27
CA LEU A 410 16.79 9.33 18.88
C LEU A 410 18.21 9.72 18.45
N LEU A 411 18.99 8.73 18.06
CA LEU A 411 20.35 8.89 17.59
C LEU A 411 20.44 8.46 16.12
N GLU A 412 20.79 9.42 15.27
CA GLU A 412 21.31 9.18 13.91
C GLU A 412 22.78 8.71 14.03
N PRO A 413 23.46 8.28 12.95
CA PRO A 413 24.88 7.91 13.01
C PRO A 413 25.74 8.99 13.68
N ILE A 414 26.30 8.66 14.85
CA ILE A 414 27.01 9.60 15.73
C ILE A 414 27.95 8.86 16.68
N GLU A 415 29.03 9.53 17.05
CA GLU A 415 29.99 9.11 18.07
C GLU A 415 29.83 9.95 19.34
N ILE A 416 29.39 9.33 20.44
CA ILE A 416 29.21 9.95 21.75
C ILE A 416 30.26 9.40 22.70
N THR A 417 31.33 10.16 22.90
CA THR A 417 32.47 9.77 23.76
C THR A 417 32.14 9.76 25.25
N ASN A 418 31.08 10.47 25.68
CA ASN A 418 30.62 10.48 27.07
C ASN A 418 29.08 10.56 27.12
N TRP A 419 28.44 9.41 27.34
CA TRP A 419 26.99 9.26 27.35
C TRP A 419 26.32 10.06 28.47
N ASN A 420 26.89 10.05 29.68
CA ASN A 420 26.30 10.73 30.82
C ASN A 420 26.29 12.25 30.62
N LYS A 421 27.40 12.82 30.12
CA LYS A 421 27.46 14.26 29.79
C LYS A 421 26.50 14.64 28.66
N PHE A 422 26.30 13.77 27.68
CA PHE A 422 25.41 14.01 26.54
C PHE A 422 23.93 13.92 26.94
N SER A 423 23.54 12.85 27.65
CA SER A 423 22.14 12.50 27.91
C SER A 423 21.64 12.92 29.29
N SER A 424 22.55 13.23 30.23
CA SER A 424 22.25 13.32 31.66
C SER A 424 21.63 12.03 32.25
N LEU A 425 21.87 10.89 31.61
CA LEU A 425 21.50 9.56 32.07
C LEU A 425 22.73 8.80 32.56
N SER A 426 22.58 8.08 33.67
CA SER A 426 23.62 7.17 34.18
C SER A 426 23.52 5.77 33.58
N CYS A 427 22.43 5.43 32.89
CA CYS A 427 22.21 4.12 32.31
C CYS A 427 21.36 4.15 31.03
N ILE A 428 21.40 3.04 30.28
CA ILE A 428 20.54 2.73 29.14
C ILE A 428 19.81 1.44 29.51
N GLY A 429 18.48 1.48 29.64
CA GLY A 429 17.70 0.32 30.08
C GLY A 429 17.15 -0.55 28.95
N SER A 430 16.87 0.07 27.80
CA SER A 430 16.44 -0.61 26.57
C SER A 430 16.77 0.24 25.34
N LEU A 431 16.78 -0.39 24.17
CA LEU A 431 17.01 0.30 22.91
C LEU A 431 16.36 -0.45 21.74
N TYR A 432 16.05 0.27 20.67
CA TYR A 432 15.53 -0.33 19.46
C TYR A 432 15.89 0.49 18.21
N PRO A 433 16.10 -0.16 17.06
CA PRO A 433 16.28 0.55 15.80
C PRO A 433 14.93 1.06 15.29
N VAL A 434 14.90 2.27 14.73
CA VAL A 434 13.72 2.79 14.03
C VAL A 434 13.62 2.07 12.68
N ARG A 435 12.76 1.06 12.61
CA ARG A 435 12.54 0.29 11.38
C ARG A 435 11.62 1.06 10.45
N GLN A 436 12.11 1.32 9.23
CA GLN A 436 11.29 1.86 8.16
C GLN A 436 10.42 0.74 7.58
N LYS A 437 9.16 1.03 7.27
CA LYS A 437 8.33 0.09 6.50
C LYS A 437 8.95 -0.15 5.13
N GLN A 438 8.78 -1.36 4.61
CA GLN A 438 9.18 -1.69 3.25
C GLN A 438 8.44 -0.77 2.29
N ARG A 439 9.19 -0.06 1.45
CA ARG A 439 8.65 0.80 0.40
C ARG A 439 9.26 0.40 -0.92
N LEU A 440 8.45 0.50 -1.96
CA LEU A 440 8.90 0.39 -3.33
C LEU A 440 9.49 1.73 -3.77
N PHE A 441 10.56 1.68 -4.52
CA PHE A 441 11.21 2.87 -5.05
C PHE A 441 11.86 2.56 -6.41
N ARG A 442 12.01 3.61 -7.20
CA ARG A 442 12.87 3.64 -8.38
C ARG A 442 14.21 4.26 -8.00
N ILE A 443 15.28 3.76 -8.59
CA ILE A 443 16.63 4.32 -8.39
C ILE A 443 16.98 5.11 -9.63
N LYS A 444 16.89 6.43 -9.53
CA LYS A 444 17.18 7.36 -10.61
C LYS A 444 18.61 7.85 -10.54
N ASN A 445 19.28 7.87 -11.67
CA ASN A 445 20.56 8.52 -11.80
C ASN A 445 20.36 10.04 -11.95
N LYS A 446 21.00 10.85 -11.09
CA LYS A 446 20.80 12.30 -11.11
C LYS A 446 21.37 13.01 -12.34
N GLU A 447 22.42 12.46 -12.94
CA GLU A 447 23.09 13.07 -14.09
C GLU A 447 22.30 12.84 -15.38
N THR A 448 21.82 11.61 -15.58
CA THR A 448 21.14 11.21 -16.83
C THR A 448 19.61 11.25 -16.73
N GLY A 449 19.05 11.24 -15.52
CA GLY A 449 17.60 11.11 -15.29
C GLY A 449 17.04 9.69 -15.55
N HIS A 450 17.89 8.74 -15.91
CA HIS A 450 17.54 7.36 -16.23
C HIS A 450 17.43 6.49 -14.98
N TYR A 451 16.79 5.33 -15.11
CA TYR A 451 16.52 4.43 -14.00
C TYR A 451 17.35 3.16 -14.05
N ILE A 452 17.71 2.64 -12.87
CA ILE A 452 18.23 1.28 -12.74
C ILE A 452 17.09 0.30 -13.03
N SER A 453 17.30 -0.61 -13.97
CA SER A 453 16.32 -1.63 -14.37
C SER A 453 16.97 -2.99 -14.66
N VAL A 454 16.15 -4.03 -14.63
CA VAL A 454 16.54 -5.39 -15.00
C VAL A 454 16.20 -5.65 -16.48
N GLN A 455 17.15 -6.20 -17.24
CA GLN A 455 16.96 -6.62 -18.63
C GLN A 455 17.17 -8.14 -18.79
N GLY A 456 16.35 -8.77 -19.64
CA GLY A 456 16.33 -10.21 -19.87
C GLY A 456 15.30 -10.92 -18.98
N GLY A 457 14.40 -11.68 -19.60
CA GLY A 457 13.19 -12.25 -18.98
C GLY A 457 13.41 -12.87 -17.60
N VAL A 458 12.61 -12.42 -16.63
CA VAL A 458 12.70 -12.80 -15.21
C VAL A 458 12.29 -14.26 -14.96
N GLU A 459 11.52 -14.84 -15.88
CA GLU A 459 10.87 -16.15 -15.72
C GLU A 459 11.82 -17.35 -15.75
N ASP A 460 13.02 -17.24 -16.34
CA ASP A 460 13.95 -18.37 -16.53
C ASP A 460 15.36 -18.16 -15.93
N MET A 461 15.64 -17.03 -15.28
CA MET A 461 17.02 -16.63 -15.02
C MET A 461 17.49 -16.86 -13.57
N LYS A 462 18.58 -17.63 -13.43
CA LYS A 462 19.45 -17.63 -12.23
C LYS A 462 20.14 -16.26 -12.00
N THR A 463 20.12 -15.37 -13.00
CA THR A 463 20.98 -14.17 -13.11
C THR A 463 20.29 -13.10 -13.99
N GLY A 464 19.93 -11.94 -13.44
CA GLY A 464 19.35 -10.82 -14.21
C GLY A 464 20.40 -9.75 -14.54
N ARG A 465 20.38 -9.22 -15.77
CA ARG A 465 21.27 -8.12 -16.18
C ARG A 465 20.73 -6.81 -15.62
N VAL A 466 21.56 -6.02 -14.96
CA VAL A 466 21.14 -4.72 -14.41
C VAL A 466 21.83 -3.58 -15.13
N VAL A 467 21.03 -2.64 -15.62
CA VAL A 467 21.48 -1.51 -16.45
C VAL A 467 20.76 -0.22 -16.08
N VAL A 468 21.36 0.91 -16.45
CA VAL A 468 20.73 2.23 -16.38
C VAL A 468 20.16 2.60 -17.76
N THR A 469 18.85 2.80 -17.84
CA THR A 469 18.11 3.00 -19.09
C THR A 469 16.98 4.02 -18.94
N GLU A 470 16.63 4.68 -20.04
CA GLU A 470 15.47 5.57 -20.16
C GLU A 470 14.17 4.76 -20.35
N GLN A 471 14.21 3.76 -21.23
CA GLN A 471 13.07 2.88 -21.49
C GLN A 471 13.06 1.73 -20.51
N VAL A 472 12.04 1.71 -19.67
CA VAL A 472 11.75 0.64 -18.72
C VAL A 472 10.63 -0.23 -19.28
N GLU A 473 10.85 -1.54 -19.30
CA GLU A 473 9.82 -2.50 -19.65
C GLU A 473 9.11 -3.00 -18.38
N GLY A 474 7.78 -2.86 -18.33
CA GLY A 474 6.97 -3.32 -17.20
C GLY A 474 7.39 -2.71 -15.87
N MET A 475 7.56 -3.56 -14.84
CA MET A 475 7.97 -3.16 -13.47
C MET A 475 9.45 -3.46 -13.18
N SER A 476 10.29 -3.55 -14.22
CA SER A 476 11.69 -3.96 -14.12
C SER A 476 12.61 -2.95 -13.43
N ASP A 477 12.16 -1.71 -13.21
CA ASP A 477 12.84 -0.64 -12.51
C ASP A 477 12.36 -0.41 -11.07
N ILE A 478 11.43 -1.26 -10.58
CA ILE A 478 10.90 -1.13 -9.22
C ILE A 478 11.72 -1.99 -8.28
N TRP A 479 12.26 -1.35 -7.25
CA TRP A 479 13.13 -1.95 -6.26
C TRP A 479 12.51 -1.86 -4.86
N LEU A 480 12.98 -2.73 -3.99
CA LEU A 480 12.71 -2.71 -2.56
C LEU A 480 14.01 -2.93 -1.79
N TYR A 481 14.07 -2.37 -0.58
CA TYR A 481 15.18 -2.59 0.34
C TYR A 481 14.72 -3.46 1.49
N GLN A 482 15.49 -4.50 1.80
CA GLN A 482 15.21 -5.41 2.91
C GLN A 482 16.52 -5.94 3.49
N ASP A 483 16.78 -5.63 4.76
CA ASP A 483 17.90 -6.20 5.54
C ASP A 483 19.28 -6.08 4.85
N GLY A 484 19.56 -4.93 4.22
CA GLY A 484 20.82 -4.71 3.48
C GLY A 484 20.73 -5.04 2.00
N LEU A 485 19.66 -5.71 1.56
CA LEU A 485 19.51 -6.17 0.19
C LEU A 485 18.65 -5.20 -0.60
N ILE A 486 19.11 -4.83 -1.80
CA ILE A 486 18.29 -4.15 -2.81
C ILE A 486 17.77 -5.24 -3.75
N LYS A 487 16.46 -5.48 -3.74
CA LYS A 487 15.78 -6.53 -4.52
C LYS A 487 14.88 -5.92 -5.56
N ASN A 488 14.68 -6.61 -6.67
CA ASN A 488 13.75 -6.19 -7.71
C ASN A 488 12.34 -6.73 -7.42
N LYS A 489 11.30 -5.94 -7.71
CA LYS A 489 9.90 -6.33 -7.49
C LYS A 489 9.52 -7.63 -8.21
N LEU A 490 10.01 -7.82 -9.43
CA LEU A 490 9.71 -8.99 -10.26
C LEU A 490 10.46 -10.25 -9.81
N ALA A 491 11.52 -10.11 -9.00
CA ALA A 491 12.41 -11.21 -8.64
C ALA A 491 12.83 -11.15 -7.16
N ARG A 492 11.85 -11.35 -6.26
CA ARG A 492 12.00 -11.17 -4.81
C ARG A 492 12.98 -12.15 -4.13
N THR A 493 13.37 -13.23 -4.79
CA THR A 493 14.36 -14.22 -4.31
C THR A 493 15.80 -13.87 -4.70
N THR A 494 15.98 -12.73 -5.38
CA THR A 494 17.28 -12.25 -5.87
C THR A 494 17.54 -10.81 -5.42
N SER A 495 18.81 -10.44 -5.36
CA SER A 495 19.24 -9.09 -4.95
C SER A 495 20.41 -8.60 -5.80
N LEU A 496 20.73 -7.31 -5.69
CA LEU A 496 21.92 -6.73 -6.33
C LEU A 496 23.19 -7.33 -5.72
N GLN A 497 23.96 -8.05 -6.53
CA GLN A 497 25.17 -8.77 -6.15
C GLN A 497 26.35 -8.38 -7.04
N VAL A 498 27.55 -8.30 -6.46
CA VAL A 498 28.80 -8.09 -7.20
C VAL A 498 29.29 -9.41 -7.80
N MET A 499 29.63 -9.39 -9.08
CA MET A 499 30.08 -10.54 -9.87
C MET A 499 31.58 -10.51 -10.12
N GLY A 500 32.22 -11.66 -9.86
CA GLY A 500 33.64 -11.88 -10.12
C GLY A 500 34.52 -11.48 -8.94
N ASN A 501 35.76 -11.13 -9.23
CA ASN A 501 36.69 -10.58 -8.24
C ASN A 501 36.25 -9.18 -7.85
N VAL A 502 36.38 -8.85 -6.56
CA VAL A 502 36.00 -7.55 -6.02
C VAL A 502 37.12 -6.56 -6.33
N GLU A 503 36.97 -5.86 -7.44
CA GLU A 503 37.86 -4.80 -7.90
C GLU A 503 37.04 -3.62 -8.42
N SER A 504 37.64 -2.43 -8.47
CA SER A 504 36.99 -1.25 -9.05
C SER A 504 36.62 -1.51 -10.52
N GLY A 505 35.32 -1.41 -10.85
CA GLY A 505 34.75 -1.77 -12.15
C GLY A 505 34.09 -3.15 -12.20
N ALA A 506 34.10 -3.93 -11.12
CA ALA A 506 33.41 -5.22 -11.06
C ALA A 506 31.90 -5.04 -11.27
N LYS A 507 31.29 -5.94 -12.05
CA LYS A 507 29.88 -5.82 -12.48
C LYS A 507 28.92 -6.11 -11.33
N VAL A 508 27.84 -5.35 -11.28
CA VAL A 508 26.70 -5.60 -10.39
C VAL A 508 25.55 -6.19 -11.21
N VAL A 509 24.99 -7.29 -10.73
CA VAL A 509 23.90 -8.02 -11.40
C VAL A 509 22.83 -8.38 -10.39
N LEU A 510 21.69 -8.87 -10.87
CA LEU A 510 20.68 -9.47 -10.02
C LEU A 510 20.97 -10.97 -9.90
N TRP A 511 21.11 -11.50 -8.68
CA TRP A 511 21.45 -12.91 -8.45
C TRP A 511 20.80 -13.45 -7.17
N THR A 512 20.67 -14.78 -7.08
CA THR A 512 20.17 -15.48 -5.88
C THR A 512 21.04 -15.20 -4.64
N GLU A 513 20.43 -15.19 -3.46
CA GLU A 513 21.13 -14.89 -2.19
C GLU A 513 22.00 -16.05 -1.66
N THR A 514 22.47 -16.92 -2.56
CA THR A 514 23.27 -18.12 -2.23
C THR A 514 24.78 -17.87 -2.24
N ARG A 515 25.24 -16.68 -2.64
CA ARG A 515 26.67 -16.33 -2.66
C ARG A 515 27.15 -15.90 -1.27
N VAL A 516 28.41 -16.22 -0.97
CA VAL A 516 29.10 -15.78 0.25
C VAL A 516 30.37 -15.02 -0.15
N PRO A 517 30.60 -13.79 0.37
CA PRO A 517 29.65 -13.03 1.19
C PRO A 517 28.45 -12.55 0.36
N VAL A 518 27.29 -12.43 1.01
CA VAL A 518 26.12 -11.78 0.40
C VAL A 518 26.42 -10.28 0.32
N GLN A 519 26.19 -9.70 -0.86
CA GLN A 519 26.34 -8.26 -1.05
C GLN A 519 25.21 -7.51 -0.33
N THR A 520 25.59 -6.62 0.59
CA THR A 520 24.70 -5.69 1.28
C THR A 520 25.07 -4.25 0.93
N TRP A 521 24.06 -3.40 0.97
CA TRP A 521 24.09 -2.02 0.51
C TRP A 521 23.57 -1.09 1.59
N SER A 522 24.04 0.15 1.57
CA SER A 522 23.44 1.26 2.30
C SER A 522 23.18 2.43 1.35
N ALA A 523 22.09 3.15 1.59
CA ALA A 523 21.70 4.29 0.78
C ALA A 523 20.93 5.32 1.59
N GLN A 524 21.03 6.58 1.16
CA GLN A 524 20.12 7.65 1.56
C GLN A 524 19.11 7.89 0.44
N VAL A 525 18.06 8.67 0.71
CA VAL A 525 17.07 9.06 -0.31
C VAL A 525 17.73 9.77 -1.50
N SER A 526 18.84 10.46 -1.27
CA SER A 526 19.62 11.13 -2.30
C SER A 526 21.10 11.05 -1.93
N GLY A 527 21.94 10.51 -2.82
CA GLY A 527 23.38 10.39 -2.60
C GLY A 527 23.98 9.17 -3.32
N THR A 528 25.10 8.67 -2.80
CA THR A 528 25.69 7.41 -3.25
C THR A 528 24.95 6.20 -2.67
N ILE A 529 25.08 5.05 -3.33
CA ILE A 529 24.67 3.75 -2.80
C ILE A 529 25.96 2.99 -2.48
N SER A 530 26.24 2.83 -1.19
CA SER A 530 27.51 2.29 -0.72
C SER A 530 27.42 0.80 -0.45
N SER A 531 28.49 0.09 -0.75
CA SER A 531 28.64 -1.32 -0.41
C SER A 531 29.01 -1.45 1.07
N VAL A 532 28.19 -2.17 1.83
CA VAL A 532 28.49 -2.50 3.24
C VAL A 532 29.42 -3.71 3.32
N THR A 533 29.24 -4.69 2.41
CA THR A 533 30.10 -5.88 2.33
C THR A 533 31.55 -5.55 1.96
N PHE A 534 31.74 -4.52 1.12
CA PHE A 534 33.06 -4.06 0.65
C PHE A 534 33.20 -2.56 0.94
N PRO A 535 33.74 -2.19 2.13
CA PRO A 535 33.88 -0.79 2.53
C PRO A 535 34.71 0.03 1.53
N GLY A 536 34.30 1.29 1.31
CA GLY A 536 34.94 2.21 0.35
C GLY A 536 34.52 1.99 -1.11
N MET A 537 33.64 1.03 -1.40
CA MET A 537 33.07 0.83 -2.73
C MET A 537 31.65 1.38 -2.82
N VAL A 538 31.31 2.01 -3.95
CA VAL A 538 29.98 2.57 -4.24
C VAL A 538 29.45 2.08 -5.58
N LEU A 539 28.12 2.07 -5.73
CA LEU A 539 27.45 1.72 -6.97
C LEU A 539 27.61 2.83 -8.01
N ASP A 540 28.02 2.44 -9.21
CA ASP A 540 28.35 3.33 -10.30
C ASP A 540 27.93 2.75 -11.66
N ILE A 541 28.05 3.55 -12.73
CA ILE A 541 27.77 3.16 -14.11
C ILE A 541 29.11 2.95 -14.82
N LYS A 542 29.28 1.83 -15.52
CA LYS A 542 30.54 1.48 -16.20
C LYS A 542 31.07 2.61 -17.11
N GLY A 543 30.19 3.27 -17.86
CA GLY A 543 30.53 4.36 -18.76
C GLY A 543 31.41 3.93 -19.95
N GLY A 544 31.95 4.91 -20.67
CA GLY A 544 32.85 4.69 -21.81
C GLY A 544 32.16 4.35 -23.14
N LYS A 545 32.95 3.83 -24.10
CA LYS A 545 32.53 3.58 -25.48
C LYS A 545 32.17 2.11 -25.78
N THR A 546 32.21 1.24 -24.78
CA THR A 546 31.91 -0.19 -24.96
C THR A 546 30.40 -0.46 -24.96
N TYR A 547 29.99 -1.60 -25.49
CA TYR A 547 28.58 -2.01 -25.56
C TYR A 547 27.92 -2.15 -24.18
N ASP A 548 28.70 -2.34 -23.12
CA ASP A 548 28.23 -2.50 -21.74
C ASP A 548 28.36 -1.21 -20.90
N LYS A 549 28.49 -0.05 -21.54
CA LYS A 549 28.60 1.26 -20.88
C LYS A 549 27.48 1.60 -19.89
N GLN A 550 26.29 1.02 -20.06
CA GLN A 550 25.12 1.23 -19.20
C GLN A 550 25.05 0.28 -18.00
N HIS A 551 25.98 -0.66 -17.86
CA HIS A 551 25.93 -1.64 -16.77
C HIS A 551 26.31 -1.00 -15.45
N LEU A 552 25.69 -1.51 -14.39
CA LEU A 552 26.12 -1.21 -13.04
C LEU A 552 27.44 -1.90 -12.72
N VAL A 553 28.28 -1.17 -12.00
CA VAL A 553 29.55 -1.64 -11.44
C VAL A 553 29.71 -1.10 -10.02
N ILE A 554 30.63 -1.67 -9.26
CA ILE A 554 31.17 -1.00 -8.08
C ILE A 554 32.42 -0.21 -8.45
N ARG A 555 32.64 0.95 -7.81
CA ARG A 555 33.87 1.73 -7.91
C ARG A 555 34.34 2.17 -6.53
N GLU A 556 35.64 2.39 -6.39
CA GLU A 556 36.19 3.01 -5.19
C GLU A 556 35.70 4.47 -5.07
N GLU A 557 35.30 4.84 -3.86
CA GLU A 557 34.97 6.21 -3.51
C GLU A 557 36.27 7.02 -3.41
N ASN A 558 36.49 7.91 -4.39
CA ASN A 558 37.68 8.76 -4.45
C ASN A 558 37.26 10.21 -4.71
N GLU A 559 37.83 11.17 -3.99
CA GLU A 559 37.59 12.61 -4.17
C GLU A 559 38.00 13.12 -5.57
N GLU A 560 38.91 12.43 -6.26
CA GLU A 560 39.40 12.82 -7.59
C GLU A 560 38.47 12.40 -8.76
N HIS A 561 37.54 11.47 -8.53
CA HIS A 561 36.62 10.98 -9.56
C HIS A 561 35.18 11.05 -9.07
N ALA A 562 34.37 11.89 -9.73
CA ALA A 562 32.96 12.03 -9.40
C ALA A 562 32.23 10.69 -9.56
N THR A 563 31.75 10.15 -8.44
CA THR A 563 30.91 8.95 -8.39
C THR A 563 29.46 9.30 -8.73
N GLN A 564 28.75 8.31 -9.28
CA GLN A 564 27.36 8.50 -9.66
C GLN A 564 26.48 8.82 -8.46
N GLN A 565 25.64 9.84 -8.62
CA GLN A 565 24.67 10.27 -7.62
C GLN A 565 23.29 9.72 -7.98
N TRP A 566 22.61 9.18 -6.98
CA TRP A 566 21.34 8.51 -7.13
C TRP A 566 20.25 9.25 -6.34
N GLU A 567 19.01 9.11 -6.81
CA GLU A 567 17.81 9.59 -6.14
C GLU A 567 16.81 8.45 -6.06
N LEU A 568 16.34 8.15 -4.85
CA LEU A 568 15.34 7.13 -4.60
C LEU A 568 13.96 7.76 -4.71
N GLU A 569 13.33 7.57 -5.86
CA GLU A 569 11.99 8.06 -6.13
C GLU A 569 11.00 7.02 -5.64
N PHE A 570 10.32 7.32 -4.53
CA PHE A 570 9.35 6.40 -3.97
C PHE A 570 8.16 6.23 -4.90
N VAL A 571 7.80 4.96 -5.02
CA VAL A 571 6.69 4.46 -5.79
C VAL A 571 5.56 4.48 -4.79
#